data_AF-E3HTT5-F1
#
_entry.id   AF-E3HTT5-F1
#
_cell.length_a   1.000
_cell.length_b   1.000
_cell.length_c   1.000
_cell.angle_alpha   90.00
_cell.angle_beta   90.00
_cell.angle_gamma   90.00
#
_symmetry.space_group_name_H-M   'P 1'
#
loop_
_entity.id
_entity.type
_entity.pdbx_description
1 polymer ?
#
loop_
_entity_poly.entity_id
_entity_poly.type
_entity_poly.pdbx_seq_one_letter_code
_entity_poly.pdbx_strand_id
1 'polypeptide(L)'
;MSAPEISIPVEVVDAAINGWFSTLPDSRDQQEHFRIRMRAALAAAGFSAAGDAHELKRKTDLIAELSKIIHNMTVAQQAAWIEWQHGAGAQAGMRWIENGLAGPGQIPEEDEPYGTEAQAYFDANQADPLPACHCGRPSNILHMGNGYCSQEHYASAIAAQQGKGGEA
;
A
#
# COMPACT_ATOMS: atom_id res chain seq x y z
N MET A 1 -42.81 27.03 5.85
CA MET A 1 -43.09 27.16 4.41
C MET A 1 -41.91 26.53 3.69
N SER A 2 -42.06 25.30 3.21
CA SER A 2 -40.98 24.58 2.50
C SER A 2 -40.81 25.18 1.11
N ALA A 3 -39.57 25.46 0.72
CA ALA A 3 -39.26 25.93 -0.64
C ALA A 3 -39.66 24.84 -1.66
N PRO A 4 -40.20 25.20 -2.83
CA PRO A 4 -40.54 24.22 -3.84
C PRO A 4 -39.25 23.58 -4.37
N GLU A 5 -39.18 22.25 -4.36
CA GLU A 5 -38.18 21.50 -5.10
C GLU A 5 -38.40 21.75 -6.59
N ILE A 6 -37.55 22.59 -7.18
CA ILE A 6 -37.51 22.77 -8.63
C ILE A 6 -36.70 21.60 -9.18
N SER A 7 -37.36 20.47 -9.45
CA SER A 7 -36.78 19.39 -10.24
C SER A 7 -36.88 19.78 -11.72
N ILE A 8 -35.74 20.16 -12.29
CA ILE A 8 -35.66 20.44 -13.73
C ILE A 8 -35.80 19.09 -14.46
N PRO A 9 -36.75 18.95 -15.42
CA PRO A 9 -36.91 17.71 -16.17
C PRO A 9 -35.62 17.32 -16.89
N VAL A 10 -35.24 16.04 -16.86
CA VAL A 10 -34.00 15.53 -17.47
C VAL A 10 -33.90 15.88 -18.95
N GLU A 11 -35.02 15.92 -19.65
CA GLU A 11 -35.13 16.30 -21.07
C GLU A 11 -34.72 17.77 -21.31
N VAL A 12 -34.98 18.66 -20.34
CA VAL A 12 -34.59 20.08 -20.41
C VAL A 12 -33.09 20.22 -20.13
N VAL A 13 -32.55 19.41 -19.23
CA VAL A 13 -31.10 19.33 -18.97
C VAL A 13 -30.38 18.78 -20.20
N ASP A 14 -30.88 17.70 -20.79
CA ASP A 14 -30.31 17.08 -22.00
C ASP A 14 -30.43 17.99 -23.21
N ALA A 15 -31.53 18.71 -23.40
CA ALA A 15 -31.68 19.69 -24.47
C ALA A 15 -30.70 20.88 -24.28
N ALA A 16 -30.46 21.31 -23.03
CA ALA A 16 -29.49 22.36 -22.74
C ALA A 16 -28.04 21.89 -22.97
N ILE A 17 -27.72 20.66 -22.58
CA ILE A 17 -26.41 20.02 -22.82
C ILE A 17 -26.20 19.84 -24.33
N ASN A 18 -27.17 19.27 -25.04
CA ASN A 18 -27.08 19.07 -26.49
C ASN A 18 -27.05 20.40 -27.26
N GLY A 19 -27.78 21.42 -26.81
CA GLY A 19 -27.70 22.78 -27.35
C GLY A 19 -26.36 23.47 -27.09
N TRP A 20 -25.69 23.11 -25.99
CA TRP A 20 -24.33 23.56 -25.68
C TRP A 20 -23.27 22.89 -26.57
N PHE A 21 -23.49 21.62 -26.96
CA PHE A 21 -22.57 20.85 -27.81
C PHE A 21 -22.90 20.88 -29.32
N SER A 22 -24.07 21.38 -29.73
CA SER A 22 -24.52 21.37 -31.13
C SER A 22 -23.83 22.39 -32.03
N THR A 23 -23.09 23.35 -31.46
CA THR A 23 -22.20 24.24 -32.21
C THR A 23 -20.76 23.79 -32.01
N LEU A 24 -20.21 23.08 -32.99
CA LEU A 24 -18.77 22.87 -33.04
C LEU A 24 -18.11 24.24 -33.25
N PRO A 25 -17.22 24.69 -32.36
CA PRO A 25 -16.66 26.04 -32.44
C PRO A 25 -15.78 26.16 -33.70
N ASP A 26 -16.27 26.94 -34.66
CA ASP A 26 -15.72 27.07 -36.02
C ASP A 26 -14.66 28.19 -36.13
N SER A 27 -14.49 28.98 -35.07
CA SER A 27 -13.47 30.03 -34.98
C SER A 27 -12.64 29.92 -33.71
N ARG A 28 -11.41 30.43 -33.77
CA ARG A 28 -10.45 30.41 -32.65
C ARG A 28 -11.02 31.09 -31.40
N ASP A 29 -11.77 32.17 -31.57
CA ASP A 29 -12.35 32.93 -30.46
C ASP A 29 -13.52 32.17 -29.82
N GLN A 30 -14.32 31.45 -30.61
CA GLN A 30 -15.37 30.57 -30.07
C GLN A 30 -14.77 29.37 -29.32
N GLN A 31 -13.67 28.81 -29.81
CA GLN A 31 -12.93 27.75 -29.13
C GLN A 31 -12.34 28.25 -27.80
N GLU A 32 -11.81 29.47 -27.78
CA GLU A 32 -11.29 30.13 -26.57
C GLU A 32 -12.40 30.34 -25.54
N HIS A 33 -13.54 30.90 -25.97
CA HIS A 33 -14.72 31.09 -25.11
C HIS A 33 -15.25 29.77 -24.55
N PHE A 34 -15.31 28.71 -25.36
CA PHE A 34 -15.69 27.38 -24.93
C PHE A 34 -14.72 26.84 -23.87
N ARG A 35 -13.40 26.93 -24.11
CA ARG A 35 -12.37 26.49 -23.16
C ARG A 35 -12.46 27.22 -21.81
N ILE A 36 -12.69 28.52 -21.83
CA ILE A 36 -12.84 29.34 -20.61
C ILE A 36 -14.07 28.89 -19.82
N ARG A 37 -15.22 28.74 -20.49
CA ARG A 37 -16.48 28.32 -19.82
C ARG A 37 -16.40 26.89 -19.30
N MET A 38 -15.76 25.98 -20.03
CA MET A 38 -15.54 24.60 -19.59
C MET A 38 -14.63 24.53 -18.35
N ARG A 39 -13.54 25.30 -18.32
CA ARG A 39 -12.66 25.41 -17.14
C ARG A 39 -13.43 25.93 -15.92
N ALA A 40 -14.28 26.94 -16.10
CA ALA A 40 -15.11 27.48 -15.03
C ALA A 40 -16.14 26.45 -14.52
N ALA A 41 -16.78 25.70 -15.41
CA ALA A 41 -17.74 24.65 -15.06
C ALA A 41 -17.08 23.48 -14.31
N LEU A 42 -15.93 23.00 -14.78
CA LEU A 42 -15.16 21.95 -14.11
C LEU A 42 -14.69 22.39 -12.72
N ALA A 43 -14.19 23.63 -12.59
CA ALA A 43 -13.81 24.19 -11.30
C ALA A 43 -15.00 24.30 -10.34
N ALA A 44 -16.18 24.73 -10.82
CA ALA A 44 -17.40 24.79 -10.03
C ALA A 44 -17.92 23.40 -9.61
N ALA A 45 -17.67 22.37 -10.42
CA ALA A 45 -17.94 20.97 -10.11
C ALA A 45 -16.87 20.30 -9.22
N GLY A 46 -15.85 21.04 -8.76
CA GLY A 46 -14.80 20.55 -7.88
C GLY A 46 -13.64 19.83 -8.57
N PHE A 47 -13.65 19.71 -9.91
CA PHE A 47 -12.54 19.18 -10.68
C PHE A 47 -11.51 20.28 -10.95
N SER A 48 -10.44 20.33 -10.15
CA SER A 48 -9.35 21.28 -10.33
C SER A 48 -8.05 20.57 -10.69
N ALA A 49 -7.55 20.82 -11.91
CA ALA A 49 -6.26 20.29 -12.36
C ALA A 49 -5.08 20.73 -11.47
N ALA A 50 -5.22 21.87 -10.76
CA ALA A 50 -4.24 22.35 -9.79
C ALA A 50 -4.21 21.51 -8.51
N GLY A 51 -5.36 21.06 -8.01
CA GLY A 51 -5.47 20.14 -6.88
C GLY A 51 -4.84 18.78 -7.22
N ASP A 52 -5.15 18.24 -8.39
CA ASP A 52 -4.61 16.96 -8.87
C ASP A 52 -3.08 17.03 -9.06
N ALA A 53 -2.55 18.13 -9.60
CA ALA A 53 -1.11 18.32 -9.78
C ALA A 53 -0.36 18.44 -8.44
N HIS A 54 -0.94 19.14 -7.46
CA HIS A 54 -0.35 19.26 -6.12
C HIS A 54 -0.35 17.93 -5.38
N GLU A 55 -1.47 17.18 -5.44
CA GLU A 55 -1.55 15.85 -4.85
C GLU A 55 -0.58 14.87 -5.53
N LEU A 56 -0.47 14.92 -6.86
CA LEU A 56 0.48 14.12 -7.62
C LEU A 56 1.91 14.43 -7.19
N LYS A 57 2.29 15.71 -7.13
CA LYS A 57 3.61 16.13 -6.65
C LYS A 57 3.89 15.61 -5.24
N ARG A 58 2.94 15.76 -4.31
CA ARG A 58 3.07 15.26 -2.94
C ARG A 58 3.31 13.74 -2.91
N LYS A 59 2.57 12.98 -3.72
CA LYS A 59 2.76 11.52 -3.84
C LYS A 59 4.12 11.18 -4.43
N THR A 60 4.55 11.90 -5.47
CA THR A 60 5.88 11.71 -6.08
C THR A 60 6.99 12.00 -5.08
N ASP A 61 6.90 13.10 -4.32
CA ASP A 61 7.88 13.46 -3.30
C ASP A 61 7.92 12.38 -2.19
N LEU A 62 6.76 11.89 -1.73
CA LEU A 62 6.67 10.80 -0.75
C LEU A 62 7.32 9.51 -1.29
N ILE A 63 7.03 9.11 -2.53
CA ILE A 63 7.63 7.92 -3.15
C ILE A 63 9.15 8.09 -3.26
N ALA A 64 9.64 9.28 -3.60
CA ALA A 64 11.06 9.57 -3.67
C ALA A 64 11.74 9.43 -2.31
N GLU A 65 11.15 9.95 -1.23
CA GLU A 65 11.68 9.79 0.13
C GLU A 65 11.65 8.33 0.59
N LEU A 66 10.55 7.61 0.39
CA LEU A 66 10.47 6.17 0.71
C LEU A 66 11.51 5.35 -0.06
N SER A 67 11.73 5.67 -1.35
CA SER A 67 12.73 5.01 -2.18
C SER A 67 14.14 5.21 -1.64
N LYS A 68 14.47 6.41 -1.12
CA LYS A 68 15.76 6.68 -0.48
C LYS A 68 15.95 5.85 0.80
N ILE A 69 14.90 5.72 1.61
CA ILE A 69 14.94 4.91 2.85
C ILE A 69 15.22 3.44 2.51
N ILE A 70 14.42 2.85 1.60
CA ILE A 70 14.59 1.45 1.17
C ILE A 70 15.97 1.23 0.54
N HIS A 71 16.43 2.18 -0.28
CA HIS A 71 17.76 2.14 -0.89
C HIS A 71 18.86 2.09 0.19
N ASN A 72 18.82 2.99 1.17
CA ASN A 72 19.82 3.03 2.25
C ASN A 72 19.81 1.74 3.10
N MET A 73 18.62 1.19 3.40
CA MET A 73 18.50 -0.10 4.10
C MET A 73 19.10 -1.25 3.29
N THR A 74 18.94 -1.23 1.96
CA THR A 74 19.54 -2.23 1.06
C THR A 74 21.06 -2.09 1.00
N VAL A 75 21.57 -0.85 0.93
CA VAL A 75 23.02 -0.59 0.96
C VAL A 75 23.66 -1.07 2.26
N ALA A 76 23.00 -0.88 3.41
CA ALA A 76 23.47 -1.41 4.70
C ALA A 76 23.57 -2.94 4.70
N GLN A 77 22.56 -3.64 4.13
CA GLN A 77 22.59 -5.10 3.98
C GLN A 77 23.69 -5.56 3.01
N GLN A 78 23.92 -4.83 1.92
CA GLN A 78 25.01 -5.11 0.99
C GLN A 78 26.38 -4.91 1.65
N ALA A 79 26.56 -3.86 2.47
CA ALA A 79 27.77 -3.64 3.24
C ALA A 79 28.01 -4.78 4.25
N ALA A 80 26.97 -5.25 4.93
CA ALA A 80 27.05 -6.41 5.82
C ALA A 80 27.53 -7.68 5.08
N TRP A 81 27.00 -7.92 3.88
CA TRP A 81 27.43 -9.05 3.03
C TRP A 81 28.89 -8.92 2.61
N ILE A 82 29.32 -7.73 2.16
CA ILE A 82 30.71 -7.47 1.76
C ILE A 82 31.66 -7.67 2.94
N GLU A 83 31.33 -7.15 4.13
CA GLU A 83 32.10 -7.32 5.36
C GLU A 83 32.22 -8.81 5.75
N TRP A 84 31.15 -9.58 5.57
CA TRP A 84 31.19 -11.02 5.80
C TRP A 84 32.12 -11.74 4.81
N GLN A 85 32.00 -11.46 3.51
CA GLN A 85 32.76 -12.17 2.47
C GLN A 85 34.23 -11.74 2.38
N HIS A 86 34.55 -10.49 2.72
CA HIS A 86 35.85 -9.89 2.43
C HIS A 86 36.49 -9.13 3.60
N GLY A 87 35.76 -8.94 4.71
CA GLY A 87 36.21 -8.18 5.87
C GLY A 87 36.47 -9.06 7.10
N ALA A 88 36.07 -8.57 8.27
CA ALA A 88 36.28 -9.23 9.56
C ALA A 88 35.22 -10.32 9.87
N GLY A 89 34.42 -10.72 8.89
CA GLY A 89 33.48 -11.83 8.99
C GLY A 89 32.08 -11.44 9.47
N ALA A 90 31.21 -12.45 9.64
CA ALA A 90 29.77 -12.25 9.83
C ALA A 90 29.41 -11.41 11.08
N GLN A 91 30.14 -11.57 12.18
CA GLN A 91 29.90 -10.80 13.40
C GLN A 91 30.17 -9.31 13.20
N ALA A 92 31.23 -8.96 12.45
CA ALA A 92 31.48 -7.57 12.06
C ALA A 92 30.42 -7.06 11.07
N GLY A 93 29.95 -7.93 10.16
CA GLY A 93 28.84 -7.65 9.25
C GLY A 93 27.56 -7.23 9.97
N MET A 94 27.24 -7.82 11.12
CA MET A 94 26.05 -7.45 11.90
C MET A 94 26.05 -6.00 12.37
N ARG A 95 27.21 -5.37 12.57
CA ARG A 95 27.28 -3.94 12.93
C ARG A 95 26.72 -3.03 11.83
N TRP A 96 26.84 -3.42 10.56
CA TRP A 96 26.24 -2.68 9.45
C TRP A 96 24.71 -2.74 9.48
N ILE A 97 24.15 -3.88 9.89
CA ILE A 97 22.71 -4.05 10.10
C ILE A 97 22.26 -3.26 11.33
N GLU A 98 22.96 -3.40 12.45
CA GLU A 98 22.66 -2.72 13.72
C GLU A 98 22.67 -1.20 13.57
N ASN A 99 23.63 -0.62 12.83
CA ASN A 99 23.66 0.81 12.55
C ASN A 99 22.39 1.30 11.83
N GLY A 100 21.80 0.45 10.98
CA GLY A 100 20.52 0.75 10.32
C GLY A 100 19.32 0.68 11.25
N LEU A 101 19.42 -0.09 12.33
CA LEU A 101 18.39 -0.28 13.37
C LEU A 101 18.60 0.62 14.60
N ALA A 102 19.68 1.41 14.66
CA ALA A 102 20.04 2.22 15.83
C ALA A 102 19.16 3.49 15.98
N GLY A 103 17.84 3.33 16.02
CA GLY A 103 16.85 4.34 16.34
C GLY A 103 15.90 3.85 17.46
N PRO A 104 15.26 4.75 18.22
CA PRO A 104 14.30 4.36 19.25
C PRO A 104 13.21 3.42 18.70
N GLY A 105 13.03 2.27 19.33
CA GLY A 105 12.01 1.27 18.97
C GLY A 105 12.31 0.42 17.73
N GLN A 106 13.52 0.45 17.17
CA GLN A 106 13.89 -0.38 16.01
C GLN A 106 14.65 -1.66 16.35
N ILE A 107 15.37 -1.68 17.48
CA ILE A 107 15.91 -2.92 18.05
C ILE A 107 14.85 -3.43 19.05
N PRO A 108 14.35 -4.67 18.89
CA PRO A 108 13.36 -5.23 19.80
C PRO A 108 13.88 -5.29 21.24
N GLU A 109 13.01 -5.03 22.21
CA GLU A 109 13.33 -5.28 23.63
C GLU A 109 13.29 -6.80 23.90
N GLU A 110 14.13 -7.30 24.80
CA GLU A 110 14.22 -8.75 25.05
C GLU A 110 12.92 -9.35 25.62
N ASP A 111 12.10 -8.54 26.30
CA ASP A 111 10.83 -8.92 26.90
C ASP A 111 9.60 -8.62 26.01
N GLU A 112 9.80 -8.01 24.84
CA GLU A 112 8.75 -7.86 23.82
C GLU A 112 8.29 -9.25 23.32
N PRO A 113 7.00 -9.43 22.95
CA PRO A 113 6.54 -10.65 22.31
C PRO A 113 7.46 -11.08 21.15
N TYR A 114 8.06 -12.27 21.31
CA TYR A 114 9.01 -12.86 20.38
C TYR A 114 10.37 -12.14 20.25
N GLY A 115 10.75 -11.23 21.15
CA GLY A 115 12.01 -10.48 21.11
C GLY A 115 13.28 -11.34 21.10
N THR A 116 13.18 -12.60 21.55
CA THR A 116 14.26 -13.60 21.51
C THR A 116 14.07 -14.70 20.45
N GLU A 117 12.99 -14.63 19.68
CA GLU A 117 12.59 -15.65 18.70
C GLU A 117 12.51 -15.06 17.28
N ALA A 118 13.66 -14.91 16.61
CA ALA A 118 13.81 -14.16 15.35
C ALA A 118 12.74 -14.46 14.28
N GLN A 119 12.45 -15.74 14.00
CA GLN A 119 11.44 -16.11 13.01
C GLN A 119 10.03 -15.68 13.45
N ALA A 120 9.66 -15.90 14.71
CA ALA A 120 8.35 -15.53 15.21
C ALA A 120 8.18 -14.00 15.29
N TYR A 121 9.24 -13.28 15.64
CA TYR A 121 9.26 -11.82 15.58
C TYR A 121 9.01 -11.32 14.16
N PHE A 122 9.73 -11.88 13.18
CA PHE A 122 9.56 -11.52 11.78
C PHE A 122 8.12 -11.78 11.29
N ASP A 123 7.58 -12.96 11.58
CA ASP A 123 6.24 -13.38 11.14
C ASP A 123 5.12 -12.55 11.80
N ALA A 124 5.30 -12.14 13.06
CA ALA A 124 4.34 -11.32 13.78
C ALA A 124 4.31 -9.86 13.32
N ASN A 125 5.46 -9.33 12.85
CA ASN A 125 5.65 -7.90 12.59
C ASN A 125 5.70 -7.54 11.09
N GLN A 126 5.37 -8.48 10.19
CA GLN A 126 5.15 -8.14 8.78
C GLN A 126 4.00 -7.12 8.63
N ALA A 127 4.07 -6.27 7.60
CA ALA A 127 3.00 -5.34 7.26
C ALA A 127 1.68 -6.07 6.96
N ASP A 128 1.78 -7.24 6.32
CA ASP A 128 0.66 -8.13 5.99
C ASP A 128 0.96 -9.55 6.54
N PRO A 129 0.79 -9.78 7.85
CA PRO A 129 1.14 -11.04 8.48
C PRO A 129 0.18 -12.16 8.06
N LEU A 130 0.69 -13.38 7.99
CA LEU A 130 -0.13 -14.56 7.73
C LEU A 130 -1.13 -14.78 8.87
N PRO A 131 -2.28 -15.45 8.62
CA PRO A 131 -3.19 -15.85 9.69
C PRO A 131 -2.44 -16.62 10.79
N ALA A 132 -2.78 -16.36 12.05
CA ALA A 132 -2.14 -17.05 13.17
C ALA A 132 -2.35 -18.57 13.06
N CYS A 133 -1.35 -19.31 13.50
CA CYS A 133 -1.44 -20.76 13.59
C CYS A 133 -2.51 -21.15 14.62
N HIS A 134 -3.06 -22.35 14.52
CA HIS A 134 -4.03 -22.88 15.48
C HIS A 134 -3.50 -22.95 16.93
N CYS A 135 -2.18 -22.89 17.13
CA CYS A 135 -1.56 -22.77 18.46
C CYS A 135 -1.45 -21.32 18.98
N GLY A 136 -1.90 -20.33 18.21
CA GLY A 136 -1.83 -18.90 18.53
C GLY A 136 -0.53 -18.21 18.13
N ARG A 137 0.48 -18.95 17.66
CA ARG A 137 1.76 -18.36 17.20
C ARG A 137 1.63 -17.75 15.80
N PRO A 138 2.45 -16.73 15.47
CA PRO A 138 2.55 -16.21 14.11
C PRO A 138 3.05 -17.31 13.17
N SER A 139 2.63 -17.22 11.91
CA SER A 139 2.81 -18.27 10.91
C SER A 139 3.83 -17.87 9.86
N ASN A 140 4.63 -18.82 9.39
CA ASN A 140 5.53 -18.68 8.23
C ASN A 140 5.11 -19.55 7.03
N ILE A 141 4.09 -20.41 7.20
CA ILE A 141 3.55 -21.27 6.15
C ILE A 141 2.09 -20.90 5.92
N LEU A 142 1.73 -20.64 4.67
CA LEU A 142 0.34 -20.41 4.26
C LEU A 142 -0.16 -21.61 3.44
N HIS A 143 -1.29 -22.18 3.83
CA HIS A 143 -1.98 -23.18 3.03
C HIS A 143 -3.49 -23.00 3.09
N MET A 144 -4.11 -22.83 1.92
CA MET A 144 -5.56 -22.70 1.76
C MET A 144 -6.19 -21.68 2.73
N GLY A 145 -5.54 -20.51 2.89
CA GLY A 145 -6.01 -19.44 3.78
C GLY A 145 -5.76 -19.66 5.27
N ASN A 146 -5.14 -20.77 5.67
CA ASN A 146 -4.74 -21.04 7.05
C ASN A 146 -3.22 -20.87 7.20
N GLY A 147 -2.79 -20.33 8.34
CA GLY A 147 -1.37 -20.21 8.67
C GLY A 147 -0.87 -21.31 9.59
N TYR A 148 0.42 -21.64 9.47
CA TYR A 148 1.12 -22.60 10.31
C TYR A 148 2.49 -22.07 10.71
N CYS A 149 2.86 -22.27 11.99
CA CYS A 149 4.15 -21.83 12.52
C CYS A 149 5.27 -22.87 12.34
N SER A 150 4.94 -24.11 11.98
CA SER A 150 5.90 -25.19 11.78
C SER A 150 5.37 -26.22 10.78
N GLN A 151 6.30 -27.01 10.22
CA GLN A 151 5.96 -28.13 9.34
C GLN A 151 5.15 -29.20 10.06
N GLU A 152 5.35 -29.39 11.35
CA GLU A 152 4.60 -30.34 12.17
C GLU A 152 3.13 -29.92 12.29
N HIS A 153 2.87 -28.64 12.60
CA HIS A 153 1.51 -28.11 12.67
C HIS A 153 0.83 -28.16 11.30
N TYR A 154 1.55 -27.80 10.23
CA TYR A 154 1.06 -27.94 8.87
C TYR A 154 0.69 -29.40 8.55
N ALA A 155 1.61 -30.34 8.71
CA ALA A 155 1.38 -31.75 8.39
C ALA A 155 0.22 -32.35 9.19
N SER A 156 0.12 -32.01 10.48
CA SER A 156 -0.98 -32.46 11.33
C SER A 156 -2.35 -31.97 10.85
N ALA A 157 -2.43 -30.73 10.37
CA ALA A 157 -3.66 -30.15 9.86
C ALA A 157 -4.08 -30.76 8.53
N ILE A 158 -3.13 -31.03 7.63
CA ILE A 158 -3.42 -31.69 6.34
C ILE A 158 -3.89 -33.13 6.55
N ALA A 159 -3.23 -33.89 7.42
CA ALA A 159 -3.65 -35.25 7.75
C ALA A 159 -5.08 -35.29 8.31
N ALA A 160 -5.43 -34.35 9.19
CA ALA A 160 -6.77 -34.22 9.75
C ALA A 160 -7.84 -33.83 8.72
N GLN A 161 -7.47 -33.09 7.67
CA GLN A 161 -8.38 -32.72 6.57
C GLN A 161 -8.60 -33.90 5.60
N GLN A 162 -7.54 -34.62 5.26
CA GLN A 162 -7.62 -35.79 4.36
C GLN A 162 -8.46 -36.92 4.95
N GLY A 163 -8.40 -37.12 6.28
CA GLY A 163 -9.25 -38.10 6.97
C GLY A 163 -10.75 -37.78 6.93
N LYS A 164 -11.13 -36.49 6.81
CA LYS A 164 -12.55 -36.06 6.76
C LYS A 164 -13.17 -36.11 5.37
N GLY A 165 -12.36 -36.13 4.31
CA GLY A 165 -12.83 -36.20 2.92
C GLY A 165 -13.15 -37.61 2.41
N GLY A 166 -12.86 -38.65 3.20
CA GLY A 166 -13.06 -40.06 2.85
C GLY A 166 -14.33 -40.72 3.39
N GLU A 167 -15.17 -39.97 4.13
CA GLU A 167 -16.44 -40.48 4.71
C GLU A 167 -17.69 -40.07 3.89
N ALA A 168 -17.53 -39.69 2.61
CA ALA A 168 -18.64 -39.33 1.71
C ALA A 168 -18.92 -40.39 0.64
#